data_AF-A0A5E4MNM0-F1
#
_entry.id   AF-A0A5E4MNM0-F1
#
_cell.length_a   1.000
_cell.length_b   1.000
_cell.length_c   1.000
_cell.angle_alpha   90.00
_cell.angle_beta   90.00
_cell.angle_gamma   90.00
#
_symmetry.space_group_name_H-M   'P 1'
#
loop_
_entity.id
_entity.type
_entity.pdbx_description
1 polymer ?
#
loop_
_entity_poly.entity_id
_entity_poly.type
_entity_poly.pdbx_seq_one_letter_code
_entity_poly.pdbx_strand_id
1 'polypeptide(L)'
;MHNEIKLRVSVANKSYYALEKLFKLKLLFRRSKERLYSSFLRPVLTYACETWSTTKGDEEKMACFERRVLRMIYGPILENEVYRRRTNVEAMYGGQMEF
;
A
#
# COMPACT_ATOMS: atom_id res chain seq x y z
N MET A 1 -11.96 -8.76 17.22
CA MET A 1 -11.15 -8.88 15.99
C MET A 1 -11.37 -7.72 15.03
N HIS A 2 -12.59 -7.47 14.52
CA HIS A 2 -12.89 -6.34 13.62
C HIS A 2 -12.37 -4.95 14.08
N ASN A 3 -12.40 -4.68 15.39
CA ASN A 3 -11.86 -3.43 15.96
C ASN A 3 -10.32 -3.37 15.92
N GLU A 4 -9.63 -4.50 16.04
CA GLU A 4 -8.16 -4.57 15.92
C GLU A 4 -7.73 -4.22 14.49
N ILE A 5 -8.43 -4.74 13.48
CA ILE A 5 -8.16 -4.44 12.07
C ILE A 5 -8.34 -2.93 11.81
N LYS A 6 -9.42 -2.33 12.31
CA LYS A 6 -9.64 -0.89 12.21
C LYS A 6 -8.51 -0.09 12.86
N LEU A 7 -8.06 -0.52 14.04
CA LEU A 7 -6.96 0.11 14.76
C LEU A 7 -5.66 0.01 13.97
N ARG A 8 -5.36 -1.15 13.38
CA ARG A 8 -4.16 -1.39 12.57
C ARG A 8 -4.15 -0.56 11.30
N VAL A 9 -5.28 -0.49 10.60
CA VAL A 9 -5.45 0.40 9.45
C VAL A 9 -5.26 1.87 9.87
N SER A 10 -5.78 2.27 11.04
CA SER A 10 -5.58 3.62 11.57
C SER A 10 -4.12 3.93 11.90
N VAL A 11 -3.41 3.01 12.56
CA VAL A 11 -1.97 3.15 12.85
C VAL A 11 -1.15 3.18 11.56
N ALA A 12 -1.44 2.28 10.61
CA ALA A 12 -0.79 2.26 9.30
C ALA A 12 -1.04 3.56 8.52
N ASN A 13 -2.25 4.15 8.62
CA ASN A 13 -2.55 5.47 8.07
C ASN A 13 -1.67 6.56 8.70
N LYS A 14 -1.54 6.61 10.02
CA LYS A 14 -0.67 7.58 10.71
C LYS A 14 0.79 7.43 10.27
N SER A 15 1.30 6.20 10.23
CA SER A 15 2.65 5.88 9.75
C SER A 15 2.85 6.28 8.29
N TYR A 16 1.86 6.05 7.44
CA TYR A 16 1.90 6.49 6.04
C TYR A 16 2.01 8.01 5.93
N TYR A 17 1.21 8.77 6.69
CA TYR A 17 1.28 10.24 6.65
C TYR A 17 2.62 10.78 7.16
N ALA A 18 3.24 10.13 8.15
CA ALA A 18 4.59 10.48 8.59
C ALA A 18 5.64 10.28 7.48
N LEU A 19 5.48 9.23 6.67
CA LEU A 19 6.38 8.91 5.55
C LEU A 19 5.94 9.49 4.20
N GLU A 20 4.82 10.22 4.15
CA GLU A 20 4.19 10.65 2.90
C GLU A 20 5.14 11.50 2.05
N LYS A 21 5.92 12.37 2.70
CA LYS A 21 6.95 13.18 2.04
C LYS A 21 7.94 12.28 1.29
N LEU A 22 8.41 11.19 1.88
CA LEU A 22 9.34 10.25 1.24
C LEU A 22 8.70 9.58 0.02
N PHE A 23 7.43 9.17 0.13
CA PHE A 23 6.72 8.59 -1.02
C PHE A 23 6.51 9.61 -2.16
N LYS A 24 6.34 10.91 -1.84
CA LYS A 24 6.20 12.01 -2.81
C LYS A 24 7.49 12.42 -3.50
N LEU A 25 8.65 12.21 -2.88
CA LEU A 25 9.93 12.65 -3.43
C LEU A 25 10.24 11.96 -4.77
N LYS A 26 10.42 12.75 -5.85
CA LYS A 26 10.79 12.23 -7.17
C LYS A 26 12.23 11.71 -7.24
N LEU A 27 13.09 12.19 -6.34
CA LEU A 27 14.50 11.79 -6.26
C LEU A 27 14.70 10.37 -5.70
N LEU A 28 13.72 9.84 -4.97
CA LEU A 28 13.82 8.49 -4.41
C LEU A 28 13.44 7.46 -5.47
N PHE A 29 14.32 6.47 -5.65
CA PHE A 29 14.09 5.36 -6.56
C PHE A 29 12.87 4.54 -6.12
N ARG A 30 12.12 3.99 -7.08
CA ARG A 30 10.92 3.19 -6.82
C ARG A 30 11.20 2.03 -5.87
N ARG A 31 12.30 1.30 -6.12
CA ARG A 31 12.78 0.19 -5.28
C ARG A 31 12.99 0.57 -3.81
N SER A 32 13.48 1.78 -3.54
CA SER A 32 13.66 2.25 -2.16
C SER A 32 12.31 2.51 -1.46
N LYS A 33 11.32 3.03 -2.20
CA LYS A 33 9.96 3.24 -1.69
C LYS A 33 9.23 1.91 -1.48
N GLU A 34 9.41 0.94 -2.38
CA GLU A 34 8.91 -0.43 -2.22
C GLU A 34 9.50 -1.11 -0.99
N ARG A 35 10.82 -0.97 -0.79
CA ARG A 35 11.49 -1.50 0.40
C ARG A 35 10.93 -0.86 1.67
N LEU A 36 10.77 0.47 1.68
CA LEU A 36 10.17 1.18 2.82
C LEU A 36 8.73 0.72 3.10
N TYR A 37 7.94 0.49 2.06
CA TYR A 37 6.59 -0.07 2.21
C TYR A 37 6.64 -1.48 2.80
N SER A 38 7.43 -2.38 2.21
CA SER A 38 7.51 -3.79 2.62
C SER A 38 8.12 -3.98 4.01
N SER A 39 9.12 -3.17 4.39
CA SER A 39 9.83 -3.31 5.66
C SER A 39 9.17 -2.56 6.82
N PHE A 40 8.38 -1.52 6.56
CA PHE A 40 7.83 -0.67 7.62
C PHE A 40 6.29 -0.61 7.61
N LEU A 41 5.68 -0.21 6.50
CA LEU A 41 4.22 -0.04 6.46
C LEU A 41 3.47 -1.36 6.47
N ARG A 42 3.95 -2.37 5.75
CA ARG A 42 3.31 -3.67 5.66
C ARG A 42 3.30 -4.39 7.02
N PRO A 43 4.40 -4.49 7.79
CA PRO A 43 4.36 -5.08 9.13
C PRO A 43 3.42 -4.36 10.09
N VAL A 44 3.32 -3.03 10.02
CA VAL A 44 2.39 -2.25 10.87
C VAL A 44 0.93 -2.63 10.57
N LEU A 45 0.59 -2.86 9.31
CA LEU A 45 -0.74 -3.27 8.88
C LEU A 45 -1.04 -4.74 9.20
N THR A 46 -0.08 -5.64 9.00
CA THR A 46 -0.29 -7.10 9.07
C THR A 46 0.09 -7.73 10.41
N TYR A 47 0.54 -6.94 11.39
CA TYR A 47 0.92 -7.49 12.69
C TYR A 47 -0.23 -8.29 13.32
N ALA A 48 0.07 -9.52 13.75
CA ALA A 48 -0.88 -10.47 14.34
C ALA A 48 -2.06 -10.89 13.44
N CYS A 49 -1.96 -10.69 12.12
CA CYS A 49 -3.02 -11.07 11.18
C CYS A 49 -3.37 -12.56 11.20
N GLU A 50 -2.43 -13.43 11.58
CA GLU A 50 -2.63 -14.88 11.73
C GLU A 50 -3.67 -15.25 12.79
N THR A 51 -3.91 -14.35 13.75
CA THR A 51 -4.87 -14.56 14.85
C THR A 51 -6.23 -13.91 14.59
N TRP A 52 -6.40 -13.19 13.48
CA TRP A 52 -7.63 -12.48 13.19
C TRP A 52 -8.64 -13.38 12.49
N SER A 53 -9.87 -13.41 13.00
CA SER A 53 -11.03 -13.79 12.19
C SER A 53 -11.39 -12.61 11.27
N THR A 54 -10.91 -12.66 10.03
CA THR A 54 -11.21 -11.66 9.00
C THR A 54 -12.52 -11.95 8.30
N THR A 55 -13.25 -10.89 7.95
CA THR A 55 -14.34 -10.95 6.99
C THR A 55 -13.87 -10.38 5.66
N LYS A 56 -14.59 -10.70 4.58
CA LYS A 56 -14.33 -10.12 3.25
C LYS A 56 -14.27 -8.58 3.27
N GLY A 57 -15.15 -7.95 4.06
CA GLY A 57 -15.17 -6.50 4.20
C GLY A 57 -13.96 -5.92 4.95
N ASP A 58 -13.28 -6.71 5.79
CA ASP A 58 -12.06 -6.27 6.45
C ASP A 58 -10.83 -6.41 5.56
N GLU A 59 -10.75 -7.52 4.81
CA GLU A 59 -9.75 -7.72 3.77
C GLU A 59 -9.83 -6.63 2.70
N GLU A 60 -11.04 -6.23 2.30
CA GLU A 60 -11.26 -5.11 1.40
C GLU A 60 -10.71 -3.79 1.96
N LYS A 61 -10.89 -3.49 3.25
CA LYS A 61 -10.33 -2.29 3.88
C LYS A 61 -8.80 -2.31 3.88
N MET A 62 -8.19 -3.44 4.22
CA MET A 62 -6.74 -3.60 4.20
C MET A 62 -6.20 -3.43 2.77
N ALA A 63 -6.82 -4.09 1.79
CA ALA A 63 -6.43 -3.99 0.40
C ALA A 63 -6.65 -2.59 -0.19
N CYS A 64 -7.67 -1.84 0.25
CA CYS A 64 -7.86 -0.43 -0.10
C CYS A 64 -6.69 0.43 0.37
N PHE A 65 -6.20 0.21 1.59
CA PHE A 65 -5.02 0.90 2.12
C PHE A 65 -3.78 0.55 1.28
N GLU A 66 -3.50 -0.73 1.05
CA GLU A 66 -2.33 -1.17 0.27
C GLU A 66 -2.32 -0.56 -1.13
N ARG A 67 -3.45 -0.64 -1.86
CA ARG A 67 -3.57 -0.05 -3.20
C ARG A 67 -3.37 1.46 -3.21
N ARG A 68 -3.72 2.16 -2.13
CA ARG A 68 -3.45 3.60 -2.01
C ARG A 68 -1.95 3.86 -1.96
N VAL A 69 -1.20 3.09 -1.17
CA VAL A 69 0.26 3.22 -1.06
C VAL A 69 0.95 2.83 -2.36
N LEU A 70 0.57 1.70 -2.97
CA LEU A 70 1.19 1.22 -4.22
C LEU A 70 0.98 2.20 -5.38
N ARG A 71 -0.20 2.80 -5.51
CA ARG A 71 -0.44 3.87 -6.51
C ARG A 71 0.43 5.10 -6.29
N MET A 72 0.82 5.38 -5.05
CA MET A 72 1.74 6.46 -4.74
C MET A 72 3.18 6.14 -5.15
N ILE A 73 3.59 4.89 -4.97
CA ILE A 73 4.93 4.40 -5.33
C ILE A 73 5.11 4.34 -6.84
N TYR A 74 4.16 3.71 -7.54
CA TYR A 74 4.26 3.47 -8.97
C TYR A 74 3.83 4.66 -9.82
N GLY A 75 2.95 5.51 -9.29
CA GLY A 75 2.39 6.63 -10.02
C GLY A 75 1.46 6.23 -11.17
N PRO A 76 1.08 7.20 -12.03
CA PRO A 76 0.24 6.96 -13.19
C PRO A 76 0.96 6.14 -14.27
N ILE A 77 0.17 5.51 -15.14
CA ILE A 77 0.65 4.84 -16.35
C ILE A 77 0.47 5.83 -17.51
N LEU A 78 1.47 5.89 -18.39
CA LEU A 78 1.37 6.59 -19.67
C LEU A 78 0.87 5.60 -20.71
N GLU A 79 -0.32 5.84 -21.26
CA GLU A 79 -0.93 5.00 -22.29
C GLU A 79 -1.46 5.92 -23.39
N ASN A 80 -1.05 5.70 -24.64
CA ASN A 80 -1.43 6.55 -25.78
C ASN A 80 -1.21 8.06 -25.53
N GLU A 81 -0.05 8.43 -24.97
CA GLU A 81 0.31 9.81 -24.61
C GLU A 81 -0.57 10.47 -23.52
N VAL A 82 -1.50 9.72 -22.92
CA VAL A 82 -2.37 10.19 -21.84
C VAL A 82 -1.98 9.51 -20.53
N TYR A 83 -1.85 10.31 -19.48
CA TYR A 83 -1.66 9.78 -18.13
C TYR A 83 -2.98 9.26 -17.57
N ARG A 84 -3.03 7.97 -17.25
CA ARG A 84 -4.18 7.37 -16.57
C ARG A 84 -3.82 6.79 -15.21
N ARG A 85 -4.83 6.71 -14.35
CA ARG A 85 -4.72 6.05 -13.04
C ARG A 85 -4.65 4.53 -13.22
N ARG A 86 -3.79 3.86 -12.44
CA ARG A 86 -3.71 2.39 -12.39
C ARG A 86 -5.02 1.76 -11.90
N THR A 87 -5.42 0.68 -12.56
CA THR A 87 -6.51 -0.18 -12.10
C THR A 87 -6.12 -0.93 -10.82
N ASN A 88 -7.09 -1.56 -10.13
CA ASN A 88 -6.80 -2.33 -8.91
C ASN A 88 -5.91 -3.55 -9.17
N VAL A 89 -6.00 -4.12 -10.37
CA VAL A 89 -5.19 -5.24 -10.86
C VAL A 89 -3.76 -4.77 -11.09
N GLU A 90 -3.57 -3.72 -11.89
CA GLU A 90 -2.24 -3.16 -12.20
C GLU A 90 -1.49 -2.64 -10.96
N ALA A 91 -2.23 -2.17 -9.95
CA ALA A 91 -1.66 -1.74 -8.68
C ALA A 91 -1.15 -2.93 -7.84
N MET A 92 -1.77 -4.11 -7.92
CA MET A 92 -1.34 -5.31 -7.19
C MET A 92 -0.21 -6.04 -7.91
N TYR A 93 -0.34 -6.31 -9.21
CA TYR A 93 0.68 -7.04 -9.97
C TYR A 93 1.91 -6.20 -10.32
N GLY A 94 1.78 -4.86 -10.28
CA GLY A 94 2.91 -3.95 -10.48
C GLY A 94 4.03 -4.07 -9.45
N GLY A 95 3.78 -4.73 -8.30
CA GLY A 95 4.79 -5.07 -7.30
C GLY A 95 5.20 -6.54 -7.23
N GLN A 96 4.73 -7.39 -8.14
CA GLN A 96 5.05 -8.83 -8.20
C GLN A 96 6.00 -9.20 -9.35
N MET A 97 6.26 -8.32 -10.32
CA MET A 97 7.33 -8.53 -11.31
C MET A 97 8.68 -8.13 -10.70
N GLU A 98 9.26 -9.00 -9.88
CA GLU A 98 10.71 -9.25 -9.71
C GLU A 98 10.88 -10.34 -8.64
N PHE A 99 10.51 -11.57 -8.99
CA PHE A 99 11.12 -12.81 -8.50
C PHE A 99 11.13 -13.82 -9.64
#